data_AF-A0A4Y2QXQ5-F1
#
_entry.id   AF-A0A4Y2QXQ5-F1
#
_cell.length_a   1.000
_cell.length_b   1.000
_cell.length_c   1.000
_cell.angle_alpha   90.00
_cell.angle_beta   90.00
_cell.angle_gamma   90.00
#
_symmetry.space_group_name_H-M   'P 1'
#
loop_
_entity.id
_entity.type
_entity.pdbx_description
1 polymer ?
#
loop_
_entity_poly.entity_id
_entity_poly.type
_entity_poly.pdbx_seq_one_letter_code
_entity_poly.pdbx_strand_id
1 'polypeptide(L)'
;MRAVQKRANNTTGTEQTRYQLLFSRKQALYKKLSLRAKRTSLKNLCKQTKNPYGIPYKAIVKDNLPPSDLFKIMDQPEEGDSQSFANRILRELYPQIPIPFQR
;
A
#
# COMPACT_ATOMS: atom_id res chain seq x y z
N MET A 1 -13.55 12.76 10.88
CA MET A 1 -14.37 11.62 11.32
C MET A 1 -14.64 11.62 12.82
N ARG A 2 -13.61 11.67 13.67
CA ARG A 2 -13.76 11.67 15.15
C ARG A 2 -14.75 12.71 15.69
N ALA A 3 -14.78 13.94 15.15
CA ALA A 3 -15.70 14.98 15.61
C ALA A 3 -17.19 14.63 15.41
N VAL A 4 -17.56 13.98 14.29
CA VAL A 4 -18.95 13.57 14.02
C VAL A 4 -19.34 12.40 14.92
N GLN A 5 -18.41 11.48 15.17
CA GLN A 5 -18.62 10.37 16.10
C GLN A 5 -18.81 10.85 17.54
N LYS A 6 -18.00 11.82 18.00
CA LYS A 6 -18.19 12.46 19.30
C LYS A 6 -19.58 13.11 19.43
N ARG A 7 -20.06 13.81 18.39
CA ARG A 7 -21.41 14.40 18.40
C ARG A 7 -22.50 13.33 18.45
N ALA A 8 -22.37 12.24 17.69
CA ALA A 8 -23.31 11.12 17.74
C ALA A 8 -23.35 10.43 19.12
N ASN A 9 -22.23 10.39 19.84
CA ASN A 9 -22.18 9.77 21.18
C ASN A 9 -22.72 10.69 22.27
N ASN A 10 -22.63 12.01 22.09
CA ASN A 10 -23.01 13.01 23.10
C ASN A 10 -24.44 13.58 22.89
N THR A 11 -25.14 13.16 21.84
CA THR A 11 -26.51 13.62 21.54
C THR A 11 -27.49 12.46 21.73
N THR A 12 -28.71 12.79 22.12
CA THR A 12 -29.79 11.83 22.39
C THR A 12 -30.99 12.15 21.51
N GLY A 13 -31.81 11.16 21.18
CA GLY A 13 -33.03 11.36 20.40
C GLY A 13 -32.79 11.48 18.90
N THR A 14 -33.59 12.29 18.21
CA THR A 14 -33.61 12.37 16.72
C THR A 14 -32.29 12.91 16.14
N GLU A 15 -31.64 13.85 16.83
CA GLU A 15 -30.34 14.39 16.41
C GLU A 15 -29.22 13.34 16.49
N GLN A 16 -29.30 12.39 17.43
CA GLN A 16 -28.36 11.28 17.51
C GLN A 16 -28.36 10.43 16.24
N THR A 17 -29.56 10.08 15.77
CA THR A 17 -29.77 9.29 14.55
C THR A 17 -29.24 10.04 13.33
N ARG A 18 -29.44 11.36 13.26
CA ARG A 18 -28.91 12.22 12.21
C ARG A 18 -27.38 12.21 12.18
N TYR A 19 -26.72 12.33 13.33
CA TYR A 19 -25.25 12.28 13.41
C TYR A 19 -24.68 10.88 13.11
N GLN A 20 -25.36 9.81 13.53
CA GLN A 20 -24.98 8.45 13.15
C GLN A 20 -25.07 8.22 11.65
N LEU A 21 -26.16 8.65 11.01
CA LEU A 21 -26.32 8.56 9.55
C LEU A 21 -25.22 9.34 8.83
N LEU A 22 -24.92 10.56 9.29
CA LEU A 22 -23.85 11.38 8.74
C LEU A 22 -22.47 10.71 8.89
N PHE A 23 -22.21 10.10 10.06
CA PHE A 23 -20.97 9.35 10.31
C PHE A 23 -20.83 8.17 9.36
N SER A 24 -21.87 7.33 9.22
CA SER A 24 -21.88 6.17 8.34
C SER A 24 -21.65 6.55 6.88
N ARG A 25 -22.29 7.62 6.39
CA ARG A 25 -22.07 8.14 5.02
C ARG A 25 -20.61 8.56 4.80
N LYS A 26 -20.05 9.33 5.73
CA LYS A 26 -18.64 9.78 5.62
C LYS A 26 -17.67 8.60 5.70
N GLN A 27 -17.95 7.61 6.54
CA GLN A 27 -17.13 6.41 6.66
C GLN A 27 -17.15 5.57 5.39
N ALA A 28 -18.33 5.37 4.79
CA ALA A 28 -18.48 4.64 3.53
C ALA A 28 -17.72 5.35 2.38
N LEU A 29 -17.85 6.68 2.28
CA LEU A 29 -17.10 7.47 1.30
C LEU A 29 -15.58 7.34 1.49
N TYR A 30 -15.09 7.43 2.73
CA TYR A 30 -13.67 7.26 3.03
C TYR A 30 -13.17 5.85 2.66
N LYS A 31 -13.91 4.79 3.01
CA LYS A 31 -13.56 3.41 2.63
C LYS A 31 -13.52 3.24 1.10
N LYS A 32 -14.50 3.80 0.38
CA LYS A 32 -14.54 3.78 -1.08
C LYS A 32 -13.34 4.51 -1.71
N LEU A 33 -13.03 5.71 -1.24
CA LEU A 33 -11.93 6.52 -1.75
C LEU A 33 -10.58 5.90 -1.44
N SER A 34 -10.37 5.41 -0.21
CA SER A 34 -9.13 4.72 0.17
C SER A 34 -8.93 3.43 -0.62
N LEU A 35 -9.98 2.62 -0.81
CA LEU A 35 -9.91 1.43 -1.66
C LEU A 35 -9.57 1.77 -3.11
N ARG A 36 -10.20 2.82 -3.66
CA ARG A 36 -9.89 3.31 -5.01
C ARG A 36 -8.44 3.77 -5.10
N ALA A 37 -7.95 4.55 -4.14
CA ALA A 37 -6.55 5.00 -4.10
C ALA A 37 -5.56 3.84 -4.05
N LYS A 38 -5.81 2.84 -3.19
CA LYS A 38 -5.00 1.61 -3.11
C LYS A 38 -4.97 0.85 -4.44
N ARG A 39 -6.13 0.63 -5.07
CA ARG A 39 -6.22 -0.05 -6.37
C ARG A 39 -5.53 0.73 -7.48
N THR A 40 -5.70 2.05 -7.52
CA THR A 40 -5.01 2.91 -8.49
C THR A 40 -3.50 2.90 -8.27
N SER A 41 -3.03 2.97 -7.03
CA SER A 41 -1.61 2.87 -6.68
C SER A 41 -1.02 1.54 -7.13
N LEU A 42 -1.68 0.41 -6.85
CA LEU A 42 -1.26 -0.90 -7.32
C LEU A 42 -1.25 -0.96 -8.86
N LYS A 43 -2.30 -0.47 -9.52
CA LYS A 43 -2.38 -0.43 -10.99
C LYS A 43 -1.26 0.42 -11.58
N ASN A 44 -0.93 1.55 -10.96
CA ASN A 44 0.16 2.42 -11.38
C ASN A 44 1.52 1.77 -11.15
N LEU A 45 1.75 1.11 -10.01
CA LEU A 45 2.95 0.31 -9.75
C LEU A 45 3.11 -0.79 -10.81
N CYS A 46 2.04 -1.50 -11.14
CA CYS A 46 2.06 -2.54 -12.18
C CYS A 46 2.17 -2.00 -13.61
N LYS A 47 1.87 -0.70 -13.84
CA LYS A 47 1.97 -0.05 -15.16
C LYS A 47 3.25 0.74 -15.36
N GLN A 48 3.89 1.22 -14.29
CA GLN A 48 5.20 1.83 -14.32
C GLN A 48 6.25 0.75 -14.57
N THR A 49 6.28 0.28 -15.82
CA THR A 49 7.20 -0.70 -16.42
C THR A 49 8.67 -0.27 -16.39
N LYS A 50 9.03 0.80 -15.67
CA LYS A 50 10.42 1.14 -15.36
C LYS A 50 10.97 0.38 -14.17
N ASN A 51 10.12 -0.21 -13.32
CA ASN A 51 10.59 -1.01 -12.20
C ASN A 51 10.80 -2.46 -12.67
N PRO A 52 12.06 -2.93 -12.85
CA PRO A 52 12.34 -4.28 -13.35
C PRO A 52 11.82 -5.38 -12.40
N TYR A 53 11.54 -5.04 -11.14
CA TYR A 53 11.06 -5.96 -10.11
C TYR A 53 9.52 -6.10 -10.05
N GLY A 54 8.77 -5.17 -10.66
CA GLY A 54 7.31 -5.11 -10.51
C GLY A 54 6.55 -6.24 -11.21
N ILE A 55 7.00 -6.63 -12.41
CA ILE A 55 6.44 -7.72 -13.21
C ILE A 55 6.66 -9.09 -12.54
N PRO A 56 7.89 -9.46 -12.14
CA PRO A 56 8.14 -10.75 -11.50
C PRO A 56 7.46 -10.86 -10.12
N TYR A 57 7.41 -9.78 -9.34
CA TYR A 57 6.65 -9.76 -8.08
C TYR A 57 5.15 -10.02 -8.29
N LYS A 58 4.56 -9.41 -9.33
CA LYS A 58 3.15 -9.62 -9.67
C LYS A 58 2.86 -11.07 -10.07
N ALA A 59 3.78 -11.73 -10.80
CA ALA A 59 3.63 -13.13 -11.18
C ALA A 59 3.56 -14.03 -9.93
N ILE A 60 4.48 -13.84 -8.99
CA ILE A 60 4.52 -14.62 -7.74
C ILE A 60 3.28 -14.43 -6.88
N VAL A 61 2.85 -13.18 -6.71
CA VAL A 61 1.64 -12.87 -5.94
C VAL A 61 0.40 -13.44 -6.62
N LYS A 62 0.37 -13.48 -7.96
CA LYS A 62 -0.74 -14.07 -8.72
C LYS A 62 -0.79 -15.59 -8.57
N ASP A 63 0.38 -16.24 -8.59
CA ASP A 63 0.49 -17.70 -8.59
C ASP A 63 0.61 -18.28 -7.17
N ASN A 64 0.51 -17.42 -6.13
CA ASN A 64 0.65 -17.76 -4.71
C ASN A 64 1.96 -18.47 -4.37
N LEU A 65 3.04 -18.09 -5.07
CA LEU A 65 4.36 -18.67 -4.87
C LEU A 65 5.08 -18.00 -3.69
N PRO A 66 6.04 -18.70 -3.05
CA PRO A 66 6.86 -18.09 -2.01
C PRO A 66 7.70 -16.93 -2.58
N PRO A 67 7.95 -15.87 -1.80
CA PRO A 67 8.76 -14.73 -2.25
C PRO A 67 10.17 -15.09 -2.71
N SER A 68 10.73 -16.22 -2.24
CA SER A 68 12.03 -16.75 -2.68
C SER A 68 12.07 -17.12 -4.16
N ASP A 69 10.92 -17.47 -4.76
CA ASP A 69 10.85 -17.81 -6.18
C ASP A 69 11.02 -16.58 -7.08
N LEU A 70 11.05 -15.37 -6.50
CA LEU A 70 11.39 -14.13 -7.20
C LEU A 70 12.78 -14.21 -7.81
N PHE A 71 13.73 -14.80 -7.08
CA PHE A 71 15.11 -14.90 -7.53
C PHE A 71 15.24 -15.81 -8.74
N LYS A 72 14.45 -16.89 -8.77
CA LYS A 72 14.38 -17.85 -9.88
C LYS A 72 13.78 -17.22 -11.14
N ILE A 73 12.70 -16.46 -11.01
CA ILE A 73 12.04 -15.80 -12.15
C ILE A 73 12.91 -14.68 -12.74
N MET A 74 13.76 -14.08 -11.92
CA MET A 74 14.65 -13.00 -12.33
C MET A 74 15.95 -13.49 -13.00
N ASP A 75 16.11 -14.80 -13.22
CA ASP A 75 17.24 -15.43 -13.92
C ASP A 75 18.60 -14.96 -13.37
N GLN A 76 18.65 -14.65 -12.07
CA GLN A 76 19.90 -14.33 -11.38
C GLN A 76 20.58 -15.66 -11.04
N PRO A 77 21.85 -15.87 -11.43
CA PRO A 77 22.58 -17.04 -10.97
C PRO A 77 22.57 -17.04 -9.44
N GLU A 78 22.37 -18.21 -8.84
CA GLU A 78 22.39 -18.42 -7.38
C GLU A 78 23.79 -18.15 -6.74
N GLU A 79 24.57 -17.22 -7.29
CA GLU A 79 25.93 -16.85 -6.85
C GLU A 79 25.93 -15.86 -5.67
N GLY A 80 24.81 -15.72 -4.95
CA GLY A 80 24.74 -14.87 -3.78
C GLY A 80 23.62 -15.22 -2.80
N ASP A 81 23.87 -14.91 -1.52
CA ASP A 81 22.88 -14.98 -0.45
C ASP A 81 21.61 -14.17 -0.81
N SER A 82 20.44 -14.80 -0.69
CA SER A 82 19.12 -14.19 -0.93
C SER A 82 18.96 -12.85 -0.20
N GLN A 83 19.58 -12.73 0.97
CA GLN A 83 19.58 -11.50 1.77
C GLN A 83 20.36 -10.36 1.09
N SER A 84 21.50 -10.65 0.47
CA SER A 84 22.30 -9.68 -0.28
C SER A 84 21.52 -9.11 -1.47
N PHE A 85 20.84 -9.99 -2.20
CA PHE A 85 20.03 -9.58 -3.33
C PHE A 85 18.79 -8.77 -2.90
N ALA A 86 18.11 -9.16 -1.82
CA ALA A 86 17.03 -8.36 -1.24
C ALA A 86 17.51 -6.95 -0.84
N ASN A 87 18.70 -6.85 -0.23
CA ASN A 87 19.32 -5.56 0.10
C ASN A 87 19.66 -4.72 -1.14
N ARG A 88 20.11 -5.34 -2.23
CA ARG A 88 20.35 -4.65 -3.50
C ARG A 88 19.06 -4.07 -4.07
N ILE A 89 17.98 -4.85 -4.12
CA ILE A 89 16.65 -4.38 -4.56
C ILE A 89 16.21 -3.19 -3.71
N LEU A 90 16.34 -3.26 -2.39
CA LEU A 90 15.96 -2.18 -1.50
C LEU A 90 16.74 -0.90 -1.78
N ARG A 91 18.06 -0.99 -2.03
CA ARG A 91 18.90 0.17 -2.40
C ARG A 91 18.53 0.76 -3.77
N GLU A 92 18.19 -0.07 -4.75
CA GLU A 92 17.80 0.38 -6.09
C GLU A 92 16.41 1.04 -6.10
N LEU A 93 15.45 0.50 -5.34
CA LEU A 93 14.09 1.03 -5.24
C LEU A 93 14.02 2.29 -4.37
N TYR A 94 14.84 2.35 -3.33
CA TYR A 94 14.91 3.44 -2.38
C TYR A 94 16.37 3.88 -2.24
N PRO A 95 16.93 4.56 -3.26
CA PRO A 95 18.25 5.16 -3.11
C PRO A 95 18.18 6.07 -1.88
N GLN A 96 19.17 5.96 -0.99
CA GLN A 96 19.26 6.88 0.15
C GLN A 96 19.49 8.27 -0.41
N ILE A 97 18.41 9.00 -0.63
CA ILE A 97 18.45 10.43 -0.87
C ILE A 97 19.05 10.99 0.42
N PRO A 98 20.20 11.68 0.39
CA PRO A 98 20.66 12.41 1.56
C PRO A 98 19.54 13.42 1.83
N ILE A 99 18.71 13.16 2.84
CA ILE A 99 17.74 14.13 3.31
C ILE A 99 18.62 15.17 4.02
N PRO A 100 18.80 16.39 3.48
CA PRO A 100 19.47 17.41 4.24
C PRO A 100 18.53 17.74 5.39
N PHE A 101 18.79 17.15 6.55
CA PHE A 101 18.23 17.61 7.81
C PHE A 101 18.81 19.00 8.04
N GLN A 102 18.12 20.04 7.57
CA GLN A 102 18.38 21.39 8.03
C GLN A 102 17.93 21.44 9.49
N ARG A 103 18.89 21.72 10.36
CA ARG A 103 18.76 21.82 11.81
C ARG A 103 18.29 23.21 12.20
#